data_AF-A0A1F2VV47-F1
#
_entry.id   AF-A0A1F2VV47-F1
#
_cell.length_a   1.000
_cell.length_b   1.000
_cell.length_c   1.000
_cell.angle_alpha   90.00
_cell.angle_beta   90.00
_cell.angle_gamma   90.00
#
_symmetry.space_group_name_H-M   'P 1'
#
loop_
_entity.id
_entity.type
_entity.pdbx_description
1 polymer ?
#
loop_
_entity_poly.entity_id
_entity_poly.type
_entity_poly.pdbx_seq_one_letter_code
_entity_poly.pdbx_strand_id
1 'polypeptide(L)'
;MDQHHAVVVAARVGASVDDPVLTRAALLHDVGKRHSRAGVIRRSVASALALVHLPTSGRLRTYLDHGPLGAADLLTAGSPDLVVAFAESHHGKRPPGFPEVAWNLLSIADDS
;
A
#
# COMPACT_ATOMS: atom_id res chain seq x y z
N MET A 1 7.36 5.09 5.98
CA MET A 1 7.15 3.65 6.13
C MET A 1 8.23 3.10 7.02
N ASP A 2 7.83 2.66 8.19
CA ASP A 2 8.59 1.64 8.88
C ASP A 2 8.30 0.34 8.13
N GLN A 3 9.31 -0.25 7.46
CA GLN A 3 9.09 -1.48 6.69
C GLN A 3 8.65 -2.64 7.58
N HIS A 4 9.05 -2.58 8.85
CA HIS A 4 8.60 -3.51 9.86
C HIS A 4 7.08 -3.43 10.04
N HIS A 5 6.51 -2.22 10.09
CA HIS A 5 5.06 -2.00 10.20
C HIS A 5 4.28 -2.76 9.12
N ALA A 6 4.55 -2.49 7.84
CA ALA A 6 3.76 -3.12 6.78
C ALA A 6 3.94 -4.64 6.68
N VAL A 7 5.12 -5.16 7.03
CA VAL A 7 5.34 -6.62 7.13
C VAL A 7 4.53 -7.20 8.27
N VAL A 8 4.46 -6.52 9.42
CA VAL A 8 3.63 -6.93 10.56
C VAL A 8 2.15 -6.88 10.19
N VAL A 9 1.66 -5.81 9.57
CA VAL A 9 0.27 -5.71 9.10
C VAL A 9 -0.06 -6.84 8.11
N ALA A 10 0.81 -7.09 7.12
CA ALA A 10 0.62 -8.16 6.15
C ALA A 10 0.60 -9.56 6.80
N ALA A 11 1.48 -9.80 7.78
CA ALA A 11 1.51 -11.06 8.53
C ALA A 11 0.23 -11.25 9.37
N ARG A 12 -0.28 -10.20 10.02
CA ARG A 12 -1.53 -10.23 10.78
C ARG A 12 -2.73 -10.55 9.88
N VAL A 13 -2.80 -9.92 8.71
CA VAL A 13 -3.86 -10.19 7.73
C VAL A 13 -3.75 -11.62 7.21
N GLY A 14 -2.56 -12.08 6.81
CA GLY A 14 -2.34 -13.45 6.34
C GLY A 14 -2.59 -14.53 7.38
N ALA A 15 -2.42 -14.22 8.68
CA ALA A 15 -2.79 -15.13 9.77
C ALA A 15 -4.31 -15.18 10.01
N SER A 16 -5.05 -14.15 9.57
CA SER A 16 -6.49 -14.01 9.78
C SER A 16 -7.32 -14.53 8.61
N VAL A 17 -6.80 -14.40 7.39
CA VAL A 17 -7.47 -14.80 6.15
C VAL A 17 -6.45 -15.23 5.10
N ASP A 18 -6.74 -16.34 4.40
CA ASP A 18 -5.97 -16.81 3.24
C ASP A 18 -6.46 -16.10 1.98
N ASP A 19 -6.21 -14.79 1.90
CA ASP A 19 -6.50 -13.96 0.72
C ASP A 19 -5.25 -13.16 0.31
N PRO A 20 -4.60 -13.53 -0.81
CA PRO A 20 -3.37 -12.88 -1.26
C PRO A 20 -3.58 -11.41 -1.67
N VAL A 21 -4.79 -11.01 -2.04
CA VAL A 21 -5.10 -9.61 -2.37
C VAL A 21 -5.10 -8.76 -1.10
N LEU A 22 -5.65 -9.27 0.00
CA LEU A 22 -5.65 -8.57 1.30
C LEU A 22 -4.24 -8.47 1.89
N THR A 23 -3.46 -9.56 1.84
CA THR A 23 -2.06 -9.50 2.26
C THR A 23 -1.26 -8.48 1.44
N ARG A 24 -1.50 -8.41 0.13
CA ARG A 24 -0.85 -7.43 -0.75
C ARG A 24 -1.30 -6.00 -0.45
N ALA A 25 -2.59 -5.77 -0.20
CA ALA A 25 -3.12 -4.47 0.19
C ALA A 25 -2.47 -3.99 1.50
N ALA A 26 -2.40 -4.86 2.51
CA ALA A 26 -1.72 -4.60 3.78
C ALA A 26 -0.23 -4.27 3.59
N LEU A 27 0.49 -5.02 2.75
CA LEU A 27 1.92 -4.81 2.53
C LEU A 27 2.23 -3.49 1.78
N LEU A 28 1.36 -3.10 0.85
CA LEU A 28 1.63 -2.01 -0.10
C LEU A 28 0.87 -0.70 0.20
N HIS A 29 0.00 -0.66 1.22
CA HIS A 29 -0.82 0.52 1.53
C HIS A 29 0.01 1.81 1.68
N ASP A 30 1.26 1.67 2.13
CA ASP A 30 2.15 2.77 2.48
C ASP A 30 3.20 3.09 1.40
N VAL A 31 3.14 2.45 0.22
CA VAL A 31 4.17 2.55 -0.83
C VAL A 31 4.40 3.98 -1.29
N GLY A 32 3.37 4.83 -1.28
CA GLY A 32 3.45 6.23 -1.67
C GLY A 32 4.29 7.11 -0.74
N LYS A 33 4.57 6.67 0.50
CA LYS A 33 5.52 7.36 1.40
C LYS A 33 6.96 7.39 0.84
N ARG A 34 7.26 6.64 -0.24
CA ARG A 34 8.53 6.73 -0.99
C ARG A 34 8.74 8.09 -1.65
N HIS A 35 7.66 8.75 -2.05
CA HIS A 35 7.70 10.03 -2.76
C HIS A 35 8.01 11.20 -1.83
N SER A 36 7.63 11.11 -0.55
CA SER A 36 7.88 12.17 0.44
C SER A 36 9.27 12.13 1.07
N ARG A 37 9.98 10.98 1.03
CA ARG A 37 11.30 10.78 1.66
C ARG A 37 12.46 10.66 0.67
N ALA A 38 12.39 11.36 -0.47
CA ALA A 38 13.31 11.26 -1.63
C ALA A 38 14.81 11.55 -1.39
N GLY A 39 15.32 11.49 -0.16
CA GLY A 39 16.74 11.53 0.17
C GLY A 39 17.34 10.26 0.79
N VAL A 40 16.57 9.35 1.43
CA VAL A 40 17.19 8.38 2.36
C VAL A 40 16.98 6.89 2.07
N ILE A 41 15.98 6.42 1.31
CA ILE A 41 15.84 4.95 1.08
C ILE A 41 15.45 4.65 -0.37
N ARG A 42 16.43 4.24 -1.19
CA ARG A 42 16.22 3.93 -2.63
C ARG A 42 16.37 2.46 -3.02
N ARG A 43 16.73 1.53 -2.12
CA ARG A 43 16.93 0.10 -2.48
C ARG A 43 15.77 -0.81 -2.10
N SER A 44 15.27 -0.76 -0.87
CA SER A 44 14.29 -1.76 -0.41
C SER A 44 12.89 -1.60 -0.99
N VAL A 45 12.46 -0.36 -1.27
CA VAL A 45 11.21 -0.09 -2.02
C VAL A 45 11.34 -0.59 -3.45
N ALA A 46 12.49 -0.39 -4.09
CA ALA A 46 12.75 -0.93 -5.42
C ALA A 46 12.70 -2.47 -5.42
N SER A 47 13.13 -3.16 -4.36
CA SER A 47 13.00 -4.61 -4.23
C SER A 47 11.54 -5.08 -4.08
N ALA A 48 10.72 -4.37 -3.29
CA ALA A 48 9.29 -4.67 -3.19
C ALA A 48 8.58 -4.42 -4.53
N LEU A 49 8.91 -3.31 -5.22
CA LEU A 49 8.43 -2.98 -6.56
C LEU A 49 8.91 -3.98 -7.62
N ALA A 50 10.15 -4.48 -7.52
CA ALA A 50 10.70 -5.51 -8.41
C ALA A 50 10.00 -6.87 -8.22
N LEU A 51 9.60 -7.21 -7.00
CA LEU A 51 8.76 -8.39 -6.73
C LEU A 51 7.40 -8.31 -7.44
N VAL A 52 6.94 -7.11 -7.78
CA VAL A 52 5.63 -6.85 -8.39
C VAL A 52 5.70 -6.18 -9.77
N HIS A 53 6.88 -6.19 -10.42
CA HIS A 53 7.12 -5.64 -11.77
C HIS A 53 6.71 -4.17 -12.00
N LEU A 54 6.84 -3.32 -10.99
CA LEU A 54 6.46 -1.90 -11.06
C LEU A 54 7.57 -1.02 -11.70
N PRO A 55 7.28 -0.22 -12.74
CA PRO A 55 8.25 0.71 -13.31
C PRO A 55 8.58 1.85 -12.33
N THR A 56 9.87 2.18 -12.19
CA THR A 56 10.34 3.25 -11.33
C THR A 56 10.54 4.56 -12.12
N SER A 57 9.47 5.33 -12.34
CA SER A 57 9.57 6.70 -12.88
C SER A 57 9.69 7.73 -11.76
N GLY A 58 10.52 8.76 -12.00
CA GLY A 58 10.98 9.70 -10.98
C GLY A 58 10.20 11.01 -10.87
N ARG A 59 10.30 11.58 -9.65
CA ARG A 59 10.04 12.96 -9.19
C ARG A 59 8.78 13.66 -9.72
N LEU A 60 7.72 13.69 -8.91
CA LEU A 60 6.82 14.84 -8.84
C LEU A 60 6.00 14.91 -7.53
N ARG A 61 6.16 16.03 -6.83
CA ARG A 61 5.28 16.69 -5.84
C ARG A 61 4.99 16.00 -4.48
N THR A 62 5.65 16.54 -3.47
CA THR A 62 5.73 16.11 -2.07
C THR A 62 4.58 16.63 -1.19
N TYR A 63 4.18 15.78 -0.22
CA TYR A 63 3.95 16.08 1.21
C TYR A 63 2.54 16.10 1.83
N LEU A 64 1.43 15.91 1.12
CA LEU A 64 0.14 15.64 1.80
C LEU A 64 -0.64 14.46 1.19
N ASP A 65 -0.39 14.13 -0.07
CA ASP A 65 -1.12 13.09 -0.81
C ASP A 65 -0.27 11.86 -1.13
N HIS A 66 0.39 11.28 -0.11
CA HIS A 66 1.15 10.05 -0.31
C HIS A 66 0.24 8.87 -0.73
N GLY A 67 -1.02 8.84 -0.30
CA GLY A 67 -2.00 7.85 -0.73
C GLY A 67 -2.24 7.86 -2.24
N PRO A 68 -2.74 8.97 -2.82
CA PRO A 68 -2.97 9.08 -4.27
C PRO A 68 -1.76 8.78 -5.15
N LEU A 69 -0.55 9.19 -4.75
CA LEU A 69 0.67 8.87 -5.50
C LEU A 69 1.02 7.38 -5.46
N GLY A 70 0.87 6.74 -4.29
CA GLY A 70 1.07 5.30 -4.16
C GLY A 70 0.03 4.50 -4.94
N ALA A 71 -1.23 4.94 -4.91
CA ALA A 71 -2.32 4.35 -5.68
C ALA A 71 -2.07 4.44 -7.19
N ALA A 72 -1.64 5.60 -7.68
CA ALA A 72 -1.31 5.79 -9.10
C ALA A 72 -0.16 4.88 -9.56
N ASP A 73 0.86 4.68 -8.72
CA ASP A 73 1.91 3.70 -8.98
C ASP A 73 1.31 2.30 -9.10
N LEU A 74 0.57 1.85 -8.09
CA LEU A 74 -0.02 0.52 -8.02
C LEU A 74 -0.99 0.24 -9.19
N LEU A 75 -1.76 1.25 -9.61
CA LEU A 75 -2.63 1.17 -10.78
C LEU A 75 -1.80 0.97 -12.05
N THR A 76 -0.71 1.72 -12.22
CA THR A 76 0.22 1.57 -13.35
C THR A 76 0.86 0.18 -13.37
N ALA A 77 1.03 -0.46 -12.21
CA ALA A 77 1.48 -1.85 -12.09
C ALA A 77 0.50 -2.91 -12.58
N GLY A 78 -0.78 -2.56 -12.74
CA GLY A 78 -1.86 -3.53 -12.81
C GLY A 78 -2.17 -4.21 -11.46
N SER A 79 -1.99 -3.51 -10.33
CA SER A 79 -2.40 -4.05 -9.03
C SER A 79 -3.93 -4.18 -8.94
N PRO A 80 -4.45 -5.13 -8.15
CA PRO A 80 -5.90 -5.24 -7.94
C PRO A 80 -6.53 -3.96 -7.38
N ASP A 81 -7.76 -3.67 -7.78
CA ASP A 81 -8.47 -2.44 -7.39
C ASP A 81 -8.51 -2.20 -5.88
N LEU A 82 -8.66 -3.25 -5.08
CA LEU A 82 -8.66 -3.15 -3.62
C LEU A 82 -7.30 -2.69 -3.07
N VAL A 83 -6.19 -3.15 -3.67
CA VAL A 83 -4.83 -2.76 -3.28
C VAL A 83 -4.60 -1.28 -3.59
N VAL A 84 -5.06 -0.84 -4.77
CA VAL A 84 -4.99 0.56 -5.20
C VAL A 84 -5.82 1.46 -4.28
N ALA A 85 -7.09 1.10 -4.07
CA ALA A 85 -8.01 1.90 -3.27
C ALA A 85 -7.58 1.98 -1.80
N PHE A 86 -7.09 0.88 -1.22
CA PHE A 86 -6.62 0.89 0.15
C PHE A 86 -5.36 1.76 0.30
N ALA A 87 -4.40 1.69 -0.63
CA ALA A 87 -3.26 2.60 -0.63
C ALA A 87 -3.66 4.07 -0.74
N GLU A 88 -4.70 4.39 -1.53
CA GLU A 88 -5.21 5.75 -1.69
C GLU A 88 -5.84 6.31 -0.41
N SER A 89 -6.65 5.49 0.28
CA SER A 89 -7.63 5.96 1.25
C SER A 89 -7.65 5.21 2.60
N HIS A 90 -6.60 4.48 2.99
CA HIS A 90 -6.58 3.65 4.21
C HIS A 90 -6.92 4.40 5.52
N HIS A 91 -6.55 5.68 5.64
CA HIS A 91 -6.92 6.53 6.79
C HIS A 91 -8.34 7.12 6.72
N GLY A 92 -9.04 6.91 5.60
CA GLY A 92 -10.32 7.54 5.28
C GLY A 92 -11.51 6.58 5.36
N LYS A 93 -12.66 7.06 4.88
CA LYS A 93 -13.85 6.22 4.73
C LYS A 93 -13.62 5.22 3.60
N ARG A 94 -14.09 3.98 3.81
CA ARG A 94 -14.22 2.97 2.77
C ARG A 94 -14.96 3.53 1.55
N PRO A 95 -14.37 3.49 0.34
CA PRO A 95 -15.07 3.87 -0.88
C PRO A 95 -16.23 2.92 -1.21
N PRO A 96 -17.28 3.39 -1.90
CA PRO A 96 -18.37 2.51 -2.35
C PRO A 96 -17.83 1.45 -3.32
N GLY A 97 -18.42 0.25 -3.29
CA GLY A 97 -18.02 -0.86 -4.16
C GLY A 97 -16.96 -1.81 -3.59
N PHE A 98 -16.28 -1.46 -2.50
CA PHE A 98 -15.33 -2.36 -1.82
C PHE A 98 -15.97 -3.13 -0.66
N PRO A 99 -15.62 -4.42 -0.45
CA PRO A 99 -16.19 -5.22 0.63
C PRO A 99 -15.86 -4.64 2.01
N GLU A 100 -16.88 -4.47 2.85
CA GLU A 100 -16.73 -3.87 4.18
C GLU A 100 -15.87 -4.71 5.13
N VAL A 101 -16.09 -6.02 5.14
CA VAL A 101 -15.31 -6.95 5.98
C VAL A 101 -13.81 -6.88 5.64
N ALA A 102 -13.48 -6.88 4.35
CA ALA A 102 -12.09 -6.77 3.89
C ALA A 102 -11.46 -5.43 4.29
N TRP A 103 -12.16 -4.32 4.07
CA TRP A 103 -11.66 -2.99 4.40
C TRP A 103 -11.43 -2.84 5.90
N ASN A 104 -12.38 -3.28 6.73
CA ASN A 104 -12.27 -3.20 8.17
C ASN A 104 -11.12 -4.07 8.71
N LEU A 105 -10.92 -5.27 8.16
CA LEU A 105 -9.79 -6.11 8.52
C LEU A 105 -8.45 -5.39 8.25
N LEU A 106 -8.32 -4.78 7.08
CA LEU A 106 -7.12 -4.04 6.70
C LEU A 106 -6.89 -2.82 7.60
N SER A 107 -7.93 -2.02 7.87
CA SER A 107 -7.85 -0.85 8.76
C SER A 107 -7.48 -1.23 10.19
N ILE A 108 -8.12 -2.26 10.76
CA ILE A 108 -7.81 -2.73 12.12
C ILE A 108 -6.35 -3.21 12.22
N ALA A 109 -5.88 -3.93 11.20
CA ALA A 109 -4.52 -4.44 11.18
C ALA A 109 -3.48 -3.31 11.10
N ASP A 110 -3.80 -2.20 10.43
CA ASP A 110 -2.94 -1.03 10.26
C ASP A 110 -2.91 -0.10 11.49
N ASP A 111 -4.02 0.01 12.23
CA ASP A 111 -4.17 0.88 13.41
C ASP A 111 -3.45 0.35 14.68
N SER A 112 -2.81 -0.82 14.65
CA SER A 112 -2.33 -1.57 15.83
C SER A 112 -0.85 -1.94 15.84
#